data_AF-Q6MCG0-F1
#
_entry.id   AF-Q6MCG0-F1
#
_cell.length_a   1.000
_cell.length_b   1.000
_cell.length_c   1.000
_cell.angle_alpha   90.00
_cell.angle_beta   90.00
_cell.angle_gamma   90.00
#
_symmetry.space_group_name_H-M   'P 1'
#
loop_
_entity.id
_entity.type
_entity.pdbx_description
1 polymer ?
#
loop_
_entity_poly.entity_id
_entity_poly.type
_entity_poly.pdbx_seq_one_letter_code
_entity_poly.pdbx_strand_id
1 'polypeptide(L)'
;MLTNVCPYKALKMYKKRWAIETLFGYLKTKCFCFEDTHMTDLKKIDAWMLVLTLAVVWTIKTNEIIQSKTNQASHGRKRKSIFRTSFEGTRKCLLCLELYMNEFLHYIRLLRKKNFILNRL
;
A
#
# COMPACT_ATOMS: atom_id res chain seq x y z
N MET A 1 -17.91 -16.12 -20.00
CA MET A 1 -17.03 -16.77 -19.01
C MET A 1 -17.71 -18.06 -18.56
N LEU A 2 -17.32 -19.20 -19.12
CA LEU A 2 -17.85 -20.52 -18.73
C LEU A 2 -17.07 -20.98 -17.49
N THR A 3 -17.73 -21.10 -16.34
CA THR A 3 -17.11 -21.56 -15.09
C THR A 3 -17.96 -22.65 -14.45
N ASN A 4 -17.32 -23.72 -13.97
CA ASN A 4 -17.97 -24.84 -13.28
C ASN A 4 -18.43 -24.51 -11.84
N VAL A 5 -18.51 -23.22 -11.51
CA VAL A 5 -18.88 -22.70 -10.18
C VAL A 5 -19.90 -21.59 -10.35
N CYS A 6 -20.75 -21.41 -9.32
CA CYS A 6 -21.79 -20.39 -9.31
C CYS A 6 -21.21 -19.02 -9.71
N PRO A 7 -21.86 -18.28 -10.64
CA PRO A 7 -21.32 -17.04 -11.22
C PRO A 7 -20.91 -16.00 -10.17
N TYR A 8 -21.66 -15.89 -9.08
CA TYR A 8 -21.34 -15.00 -7.96
C TYR A 8 -19.99 -15.34 -7.30
N LYS A 9 -19.72 -16.63 -7.07
CA LYS A 9 -18.47 -17.10 -6.47
C LYS A 9 -17.29 -16.88 -7.42
N ALA A 10 -17.49 -17.14 -8.71
CA ALA A 10 -16.50 -16.87 -9.76
C ALA A 10 -16.12 -15.37 -9.81
N LEU A 11 -17.11 -14.47 -9.80
CA LEU A 11 -16.87 -13.02 -9.77
C LEU A 11 -16.14 -12.58 -8.49
N LYS A 12 -16.51 -13.13 -7.32
CA LYS A 12 -15.83 -12.82 -6.05
C LYS A 12 -14.36 -13.26 -6.07
N MET A 13 -14.04 -14.41 -6.68
CA MET A 13 -12.66 -14.85 -6.87
C MET A 13 -11.91 -13.97 -7.87
N TYR A 14 -12.55 -13.61 -8.97
CA TYR A 14 -11.94 -12.76 -10.01
C TYR A 14 -11.55 -11.37 -9.46
N LYS A 15 -12.33 -10.81 -8.53
CA LYS A 15 -11.97 -9.54 -7.84
C LYS A 15 -10.61 -9.60 -7.11
N LYS A 16 -10.18 -10.77 -6.62
CA LYS A 16 -8.89 -10.91 -5.93
C LYS A 16 -7.69 -10.71 -6.86
N ARG A 17 -7.84 -11.02 -8.16
CA ARG A 17 -6.80 -10.78 -9.17
C ARG A 17 -6.42 -9.30 -9.24
N TRP A 18 -7.43 -8.43 -9.25
CA TRP A 18 -7.21 -6.99 -9.37
C TRP A 18 -6.44 -6.40 -8.19
N ALA A 19 -6.57 -6.98 -7.00
CA ALA A 19 -5.78 -6.59 -5.83
C ALA A 19 -4.28 -6.87 -6.04
N ILE A 20 -3.94 -8.02 -6.63
CA ILE A 20 -2.56 -8.41 -6.94
C ILE A 20 -1.98 -7.50 -8.04
N GLU A 21 -2.74 -7.25 -9.11
CA GLU A 21 -2.33 -6.33 -10.18
C GLU A 21 -2.10 -4.91 -9.64
N THR A 22 -2.95 -4.45 -8.72
CA THR A 22 -2.80 -3.15 -8.06
C THR A 22 -1.55 -3.10 -7.17
N LEU A 23 -1.28 -4.16 -6.41
CA LEU A 23 -0.08 -4.29 -5.59
C LEU A 23 1.19 -4.22 -6.44
N PHE A 24 1.27 -5.01 -7.51
CA PHE A 24 2.41 -4.96 -8.43
C PHE A 24 2.54 -3.59 -9.11
N GLY A 25 1.44 -2.93 -9.43
CA GLY A 25 1.46 -1.56 -9.93
C GLY A 25 2.09 -0.56 -8.95
N TYR A 26 1.87 -0.71 -7.64
CA TYR A 26 2.49 0.13 -6.62
C TYR A 26 3.99 -0.15 -6.44
N LEU A 27 4.39 -1.42 -6.51
CA LEU A 27 5.80 -1.83 -6.40
C LEU A 27 6.64 -1.36 -7.60
N LYS A 28 6.11 -1.52 -8.81
CA LYS A 28 6.81 -1.21 -10.06
C LYS A 28 6.97 0.29 -10.28
N THR A 29 5.96 0.95 -10.84
CA THR A 29 6.12 2.33 -11.37
C THR A 29 5.37 3.39 -10.57
N LYS A 30 4.33 3.03 -9.81
CA LYS A 30 3.44 4.05 -9.19
C LYS A 30 3.95 4.60 -7.86
N CYS A 31 4.71 3.83 -7.07
CA CYS A 31 5.23 4.28 -5.77
C CYS A 31 6.72 3.97 -5.59
N PHE A 32 7.11 2.71 -5.59
CA PHE A 32 8.45 2.31 -5.16
C PHE A 32 9.50 2.30 -6.28
N CYS A 33 9.10 2.50 -7.54
CA CYS A 33 10.03 2.62 -8.67
C CYS A 33 10.99 1.42 -8.78
N PHE A 34 10.52 0.20 -8.46
CA PHE A 34 11.39 -0.98 -8.42
C PHE A 34 12.08 -1.24 -9.76
N GLU A 35 11.38 -1.03 -10.87
CA GLU A 35 11.91 -1.24 -12.22
C GLU A 35 13.04 -0.24 -12.58
N ASP A 36 13.05 0.95 -11.96
CA ASP A 36 14.07 1.99 -12.18
C ASP A 36 15.41 1.68 -11.50
N THR A 37 15.44 0.71 -10.56
CA THR A 37 16.67 0.33 -9.87
C THR A 37 17.63 -0.50 -10.74
N HIS A 38 17.17 -0.98 -11.90
CA HIS A 38 17.90 -1.84 -12.84
C HIS A 38 18.65 -3.01 -12.17
N MET A 39 18.12 -3.52 -11.06
CA MET A 39 18.78 -4.53 -10.25
C MET A 39 18.68 -5.90 -10.91
N THR A 40 19.81 -6.53 -11.20
CA THR A 40 19.90 -7.83 -11.90
C THR A 40 20.33 -8.99 -10.99
N ASP A 41 20.94 -8.68 -9.85
CA ASP A 41 21.40 -9.67 -8.87
C ASP A 41 20.22 -10.24 -8.07
N LEU A 42 19.99 -11.55 -8.21
CA LEU A 42 18.90 -12.28 -7.57
C LEU A 42 18.94 -12.19 -6.03
N LYS A 43 20.13 -12.22 -5.41
CA LYS A 43 20.25 -12.13 -3.96
C LYS A 43 19.84 -10.76 -3.45
N LYS A 44 20.20 -9.71 -4.20
CA LYS A 44 19.80 -8.34 -3.87
C LYS A 44 18.30 -8.16 -4.07
N ILE A 45 17.74 -8.68 -5.17
CA ILE A 45 16.30 -8.63 -5.42
C ILE A 45 15.51 -9.26 -4.27
N ASP A 46 15.94 -10.41 -3.76
CA ASP A 46 15.27 -11.08 -2.63
C ASP A 46 15.26 -10.20 -1.36
N ALA A 47 16.41 -9.64 -1.00
CA ALA A 47 16.52 -8.70 0.12
C ALA A 47 15.66 -7.43 -0.10
N TRP A 48 15.65 -6.89 -1.32
CA TRP A 48 14.81 -5.74 -1.67
C TRP A 48 13.33 -6.05 -1.60
N MET A 49 12.90 -7.24 -2.03
CA MET A 49 11.51 -7.68 -1.92
C MET A 49 11.05 -7.74 -0.46
N LEU A 50 11.92 -8.17 0.46
CA LEU A 50 11.63 -8.12 1.90
C LEU A 50 11.42 -6.68 2.39
N VAL A 51 12.31 -5.76 2.02
CA VAL A 51 12.20 -4.33 2.40
C VAL A 51 10.93 -3.69 1.81
N LEU A 52 10.65 -3.94 0.54
CA LEU A 52 9.44 -3.44 -0.13
C LEU A 52 8.17 -3.99 0.50
N THR A 53 8.15 -5.27 0.86
CA THR A 53 7.00 -5.88 1.53
C THR A 53 6.75 -5.21 2.88
N LEU A 54 7.81 -4.96 3.66
CA LEU A 54 7.70 -4.23 4.92
C LEU A 54 7.19 -2.80 4.71
N ALA A 55 7.71 -2.09 3.70
CA ALA A 55 7.29 -0.73 3.38
C ALA A 55 5.82 -0.67 2.91
N VAL A 56 5.36 -1.66 2.13
CA VAL A 56 3.96 -1.80 1.73
C VAL A 56 3.09 -2.02 2.96
N VAL A 57 3.42 -2.99 3.82
CA VAL A 57 2.64 -3.27 5.03
C VAL A 57 2.55 -2.02 5.92
N TRP A 58 3.66 -1.32 6.09
CA TRP A 58 3.69 -0.07 6.85
C TRP A 58 2.77 0.99 6.23
N THR A 59 2.87 1.20 4.92
CA THR A 59 2.03 2.15 4.18
C THR A 59 0.55 1.83 4.35
N ILE A 60 0.15 0.56 4.23
CA ILE A 60 -1.25 0.16 4.41
C ILE A 60 -1.70 0.45 5.85
N LYS A 61 -0.86 0.21 6.87
CA LYS A 61 -1.19 0.54 8.27
C LYS A 61 -1.39 2.03 8.51
N THR A 62 -0.54 2.89 7.94
CA THR A 62 -0.64 4.36 8.11
C THR A 62 -1.91 4.98 7.51
N ASN A 63 -2.62 4.21 6.69
CA ASN A 63 -3.86 4.64 6.07
C ASN A 63 -4.93 5.09 7.07
N GLU A 64 -5.06 4.47 8.25
CA GLU A 64 -6.10 4.85 9.23
C GLU A 64 -6.05 6.35 9.57
N ILE A 65 -4.84 6.89 9.70
CA ILE A 65 -4.61 8.29 10.07
C ILE A 65 -4.79 9.21 8.87
N ILE A 66 -4.42 8.73 7.68
CA ILE A 66 -4.42 9.56 6.48
C ILE A 66 -5.81 9.57 5.84
N GLN A 67 -6.58 8.51 5.98
CA GLN A 67 -7.96 8.40 5.51
C GLN A 67 -8.85 9.49 6.12
N SER A 68 -8.69 9.78 7.42
CA SER A 68 -9.43 10.87 8.10
C SER A 68 -9.07 12.27 7.59
N LYS A 69 -7.90 12.42 6.96
CA LYS A 69 -7.39 13.70 6.43
C LYS A 69 -7.63 13.86 4.92
N THR A 70 -8.11 12.84 4.21
CA THR A 70 -8.28 12.91 2.75
C THR A 70 -9.60 13.53 2.32
N ASN A 71 -9.53 14.71 1.69
CA ASN A 71 -10.70 15.36 1.08
C ASN A 71 -11.14 14.64 -0.21
N GLN A 72 -12.45 14.46 -0.38
CA GLN A 72 -13.04 13.98 -1.63
C GLN A 72 -13.17 15.14 -2.63
N ALA A 73 -13.09 14.85 -3.93
CA ALA A 73 -13.40 15.85 -4.95
C ALA A 73 -14.90 16.16 -4.97
N SER A 74 -15.29 17.26 -5.62
CA SER A 74 -16.69 17.67 -5.82
C SER A 74 -17.58 16.56 -6.40
N HIS A 75 -17.03 15.70 -7.26
CA HIS A 75 -17.73 14.53 -7.83
C HIS A 75 -17.72 13.27 -6.93
N GLY A 76 -17.42 13.40 -5.64
CA GLY A 76 -17.44 12.32 -4.64
C GLY A 76 -16.27 11.32 -4.71
N ARG A 77 -15.45 11.35 -5.76
CA ARG A 77 -14.30 10.45 -5.94
C ARG A 77 -13.02 11.03 -5.33
N LYS A 78 -12.14 10.16 -4.80
CA LYS A 78 -10.81 10.57 -4.33
C LYS A 78 -9.91 10.88 -5.53
N ARG A 79 -9.14 11.98 -5.45
CA ARG A 79 -8.17 12.36 -6.50
C ARG A 79 -6.95 11.44 -6.58
N LYS A 80 -6.56 10.85 -5.45
CA LYS A 80 -5.46 9.89 -5.34
C LYS A 80 -5.94 8.60 -4.70
N SER A 81 -5.28 7.49 -5.02
CA SER A 81 -5.55 6.25 -4.29
C SER A 81 -5.18 6.42 -2.82
N ILE A 82 -5.91 5.71 -1.97
CA ILE A 82 -5.70 5.77 -0.53
C ILE A 82 -4.27 5.33 -0.16
N PHE A 83 -3.77 4.30 -0.85
CA PHE A 83 -2.39 3.84 -0.72
C PHE A 83 -1.39 4.92 -1.12
N ARG A 84 -1.61 5.63 -2.24
CA ARG A 84 -0.72 6.69 -2.73
C ARG A 84 -0.61 7.84 -1.75
N THR A 85 -1.74 8.29 -1.19
CA THR A 85 -1.70 9.35 -0.16
C THR A 85 -0.97 8.85 1.10
N SER A 86 -1.17 7.58 1.47
CA SER A 86 -0.49 7.00 2.63
C SER A 86 1.02 6.91 2.45
N PHE A 87 1.44 6.53 1.24
CA PHE A 87 2.84 6.49 0.84
C PHE A 87 3.47 7.89 0.82
N GLU A 88 2.78 8.90 0.29
CA GLU A 88 3.28 10.28 0.29
C GLU A 88 3.42 10.81 1.72
N GLY A 89 2.49 10.52 2.62
CA GLY A 89 2.56 10.91 4.03
C GLY A 89 3.72 10.25 4.78
N THR A 90 3.90 8.93 4.59
CA THR A 90 5.03 8.19 5.18
C THR A 90 6.36 8.66 4.63
N ARG A 91 6.48 8.85 3.31
CA ARG A 91 7.67 9.41 2.67
C ARG A 91 7.99 10.80 3.21
N LYS A 92 7.00 11.67 3.37
CA LYS A 92 7.19 13.02 3.91
C LYS A 92 7.71 12.99 5.35
N CYS A 93 7.14 12.11 6.19
CA CYS A 93 7.61 11.94 7.58
C CYS A 93 9.05 11.43 7.63
N LEU A 94 9.43 10.49 6.75
CA LEU A 94 10.79 9.95 6.71
C LEU A 94 11.82 10.98 6.21
N LEU A 95 11.49 11.75 5.18
CA LEU A 95 12.39 12.76 4.61
C LEU A 95 12.55 13.98 5.51
N CYS A 96 11.53 14.29 6.31
CA CYS A 96 11.48 15.50 7.12
C CYS A 96 11.23 15.14 8.59
N LEU A 97 12.06 14.23 9.10
CA LEU A 97 11.85 13.58 10.39
C LEU A 97 11.75 14.60 11.54
N GLU A 98 12.63 15.60 11.56
CA GLU A 98 12.70 16.63 12.60
C GLU A 98 11.40 17.43 12.75
N LEU A 99 10.69 17.71 11.64
CA LEU A 99 9.41 18.44 11.67
C LEU A 99 8.19 17.55 11.94
N TYR A 100 8.30 16.24 11.72
CA TYR A 100 7.20 15.28 11.80
C TYR A 100 7.42 14.16 12.82
N MET A 101 8.23 14.42 13.86
CA MET A 101 8.59 13.42 14.88
C MET A 101 7.35 12.82 15.56
N ASN A 102 6.33 13.62 15.83
CA ASN A 102 5.11 13.16 16.49
C ASN A 102 4.31 12.19 15.61
N GLU A 103 4.13 12.53 14.33
CA GLU A 103 3.50 11.66 13.33
C GLU A 103 4.31 10.38 13.12
N PHE A 104 5.64 10.50 13.06
CA PHE A 104 6.53 9.36 12.90
C PHE A 104 6.41 8.37 14.07
N LEU A 105 6.45 8.85 15.32
CA LEU A 105 6.23 8.02 16.50
C LEU A 105 4.84 7.37 16.48
N HIS A 106 3.83 8.08 16.00
CA HIS A 106 2.49 7.53 15.85
C HIS A 106 2.43 6.43 14.76
N TYR A 107 3.13 6.60 13.64
CA TYR A 107 3.26 5.58 12.60
C TYR A 107 4.01 4.34 13.08
N ILE A 108 5.05 4.49 13.90
CA ILE A 108 5.73 3.36 14.55
C ILE A 108 4.79 2.61 15.49
N ARG A 109 4.00 3.33 16.29
CA ARG A 109 3.01 2.72 17.19
C ARG A 109 1.97 1.90 16.43
N LEU A 110 1.54 2.34 15.25
CA LEU A 110 0.65 1.57 14.39
C LEU A 110 1.30 0.27 13.90
N LEU A 111 2.60 0.28 13.61
CA LEU A 111 3.32 -0.91 13.15
C LEU A 111 3.25 -2.03 14.19
N ARG A 112 3.27 -1.69 15.48
CA ARG A 112 3.14 -2.63 16.62
C ARG A 112 1.72 -3.18 16.82
N LYS A 113 0.65 -2.54 16.30
CA LYS A 113 -0.71 -3.06 16.44
C LYS A 113 -0.88 -4.36 15.64
N LYS A 114 -1.23 -5.46 16.32
CA LYS A 114 -1.38 -6.81 15.73
C LYS A 114 -2.64 -6.99 14.85
N ASN A 115 -3.72 -6.23 15.09
CA ASN A 115 -5.06 -6.55 14.57
C ASN A 115 -5.44 -5.92 13.21
N PHE A 116 -4.47 -5.51 12.39
CA PHE A 116 -4.77 -4.67 11.21
C PHE A 116 -5.16 -5.44 9.94
N ILE A 117 -4.59 -6.62 9.69
CA ILE A 117 -4.66 -7.26 8.36
C ILE A 117 -5.92 -8.14 8.20
N LEU A 118 -6.47 -8.69 9.30
CA LEU A 118 -7.56 -9.68 9.23
C LEU A 118 -8.97 -9.11 9.07
N ASN A 119 -9.23 -7.83 9.40
CA ASN A 119 -10.60 -7.29 9.44
C ASN A 119 -11.06 -6.60 8.14
N ARG A 120 -10.25 -6.61 7.07
CA ARG A 120 -10.54 -5.89 5.80
C ARG A 120 -10.41 -6.73 4.52
N LEU A 121 -10.13 -8.03 4.63
CA LEU A 121 -10.10 -9.01 3.53
C LEU A 121 -11.32 -9.95 3.62
#